data_AF-A0A6G3PKB5-F1
#
_entry.id   AF-A0A6G3PKB5-F1
#
_cell.length_a   1.000
_cell.length_b   1.000
_cell.length_c   1.000
_cell.angle_alpha   90.00
_cell.angle_beta   90.00
_cell.angle_gamma   90.00
#
_symmetry.space_group_name_H-M   'P 1'
#
loop_
_entity.id
_entity.type
_entity.pdbx_description
1 polymer ?
#
loop_
_entity_poly.entity_id
_entity_poly.type
_entity_poly.pdbx_seq_one_letter_code
_entity_poly.pdbx_strand_id
1 'polypeptide(L)'
;LLSAARSVGDQLVSLAYRRDGRTNWIGLELLGERYWRLTPMAADLAAGYTGPALFLAQLAALTGVSRYAEAAREALAPVPGLLDALHGRDDELGPLGSGAFAGLGGIAYALTEVGALLGDRDVQDLVGPAVRLCCAAGAAETG
;
A
#
# COMPACT_ATOMS: atom_id res chain seq x y z
N LEU A 1 -23.13 -9.39 -2.15
CA LEU A 1 -21.86 -8.62 -2.21
C LEU A 1 -20.72 -9.29 -1.42
N LEU A 2 -20.89 -9.62 -0.13
CA LEU A 2 -19.80 -10.22 0.67
C LEU A 2 -19.22 -11.54 0.12
N SER A 3 -20.06 -12.42 -0.46
CA SER A 3 -19.56 -13.65 -1.10
C SER A 3 -18.64 -13.37 -2.29
N ALA A 4 -18.94 -12.35 -3.11
CA ALA A 4 -18.07 -11.92 -4.20
C ALA A 4 -16.77 -11.32 -3.67
N ALA A 5 -16.83 -10.49 -2.62
CA ALA A 5 -15.64 -9.93 -1.97
C ALA A 5 -14.75 -11.04 -1.39
N ARG A 6 -15.32 -12.09 -0.80
CA ARG A 6 -14.57 -13.28 -0.36
C ARG A 6 -13.90 -13.99 -1.52
N SER A 7 -14.61 -14.19 -2.63
CA SER A 7 -14.02 -14.80 -3.84
C SER A 7 -12.84 -14.00 -4.36
N VAL A 8 -12.95 -12.67 -4.42
CA VAL A 8 -11.84 -11.78 -4.82
C VAL A 8 -10.70 -11.85 -3.80
N GLY A 9 -11.00 -11.84 -2.51
CA GLY A 9 -10.01 -11.97 -1.45
C GLY A 9 -9.24 -13.28 -1.53
N ASP A 10 -9.93 -14.39 -1.76
CA ASP A 10 -9.31 -15.71 -1.94
C ASP A 10 -8.41 -15.75 -3.19
N GLN A 11 -8.84 -15.12 -4.29
CA GLN A 11 -8.01 -14.97 -5.48
C GLN A 11 -6.76 -14.13 -5.20
N LEU A 12 -6.89 -12.99 -4.52
CA LEU A 12 -5.75 -12.16 -4.14
C LEU A 12 -4.77 -12.94 -3.26
N VAL A 13 -5.26 -13.63 -2.23
CA VAL A 13 -4.44 -14.47 -1.34
C VAL A 13 -3.71 -15.57 -2.13
N SER A 14 -4.38 -16.19 -3.12
CA SER A 14 -3.82 -17.25 -3.95
C SER A 14 -2.82 -16.76 -5.00
N LEU A 15 -2.99 -15.54 -5.52
CA LEU A 15 -2.12 -14.95 -6.56
C LEU A 15 -0.93 -14.17 -5.97
N ALA A 16 -0.89 -14.02 -4.65
CA ALA A 16 0.18 -13.35 -3.94
C ALA A 16 1.51 -14.09 -4.10
N TYR A 17 2.54 -13.36 -4.50
CA TYR A 17 3.92 -13.79 -4.41
C TYR A 17 4.42 -13.53 -2.99
N ARG A 18 4.79 -14.60 -2.29
CA ARG A 18 5.22 -14.55 -0.88
C ARG A 18 6.68 -14.95 -0.75
N ARG A 19 7.46 -14.12 -0.06
CA ARG A 19 8.86 -14.42 0.25
C ARG A 19 9.29 -13.67 1.51
N ASP A 20 9.89 -14.38 2.46
CA ASP A 20 10.50 -13.80 3.68
C ASP A 20 9.55 -12.87 4.45
N GLY A 21 8.27 -13.27 4.59
CA GLY A 21 7.24 -12.49 5.30
C GLY A 21 6.71 -11.27 4.53
N ARG A 22 7.05 -11.14 3.24
CA ARG A 22 6.56 -10.09 2.35
C ARG A 22 5.59 -10.68 1.33
N THR A 23 4.50 -9.97 1.08
CA THR A 23 3.50 -10.28 0.06
C THR A 23 3.47 -9.18 -0.99
N ASN A 24 3.46 -9.53 -2.28
CA ASN A 24 3.20 -8.60 -3.38
C ASN A 24 2.48 -9.34 -4.52
N TRP A 25 1.98 -8.61 -5.51
CA TRP A 25 1.35 -9.14 -6.72
C TRP A 25 2.04 -8.58 -7.96
N ILE A 26 1.74 -9.18 -9.10
CA ILE A 26 2.17 -8.64 -10.40
C ILE A 26 1.12 -7.62 -10.85
N GLY A 27 1.55 -6.36 -10.93
CA GLY A 27 0.81 -5.26 -11.51
C GLY A 27 1.08 -5.08 -13.00
N LEU A 28 0.30 -4.20 -13.59
CA LEU A 28 0.46 -3.72 -14.96
C LEU A 28 0.79 -2.24 -14.92
N GLU A 29 1.93 -1.88 -15.49
CA GLU A 29 2.39 -0.50 -15.60
C GLU A 29 2.37 -0.07 -17.07
N LEU A 30 1.76 1.08 -17.36
CA LEU A 30 1.70 1.63 -18.71
C LEU A 30 2.90 2.56 -18.96
N LEU A 31 3.82 2.12 -19.81
CA LEU A 31 4.99 2.90 -20.21
C LEU A 31 4.68 3.74 -21.45
N GLY A 32 4.88 5.06 -21.34
CA GLY A 32 4.71 6.01 -22.45
C GLY A 32 3.34 5.96 -23.11
N GLU A 33 2.30 5.67 -22.32
CA GLU A 33 0.89 5.53 -22.75
C GLU A 33 0.63 4.45 -23.82
N ARG A 34 1.60 3.56 -24.09
CA ARG A 34 1.52 2.65 -25.23
C ARG A 34 1.85 1.20 -24.91
N TYR A 35 2.70 0.94 -23.93
CA TYR A 35 3.21 -0.40 -23.66
C TYR A 35 2.90 -0.83 -22.24
N TRP A 36 2.25 -1.98 -22.09
CA TRP A 36 2.04 -2.61 -20.79
C TRP A 36 3.24 -3.44 -20.40
N ARG A 37 3.74 -3.23 -19.19
CA ARG A 37 4.79 -4.04 -18.57
C ARG A 37 4.25 -4.73 -17.33
N LEU A 38 4.65 -5.99 -17.15
CA LEU A 38 4.44 -6.72 -15.90
C LEU A 38 5.53 -6.35 -14.91
N THR A 39 5.14 -5.88 -13.73
CA THR A 39 6.05 -5.50 -12.65
C THR A 39 5.48 -5.92 -11.30
N PRO A 40 6.29 -6.09 -10.25
CA PRO A 40 5.77 -6.08 -8.89
C PRO A 40 4.96 -4.79 -8.67
N MET A 41 3.81 -4.86 -7.99
CA MET A 41 3.03 -3.66 -7.68
C MET A 41 3.88 -2.69 -6.85
N ALA A 42 3.78 -1.40 -7.19
CA ALA A 42 4.41 -0.30 -6.45
C ALA A 42 3.69 -0.05 -5.11
N ALA A 43 4.09 0.96 -4.36
CA ALA A 43 3.53 1.22 -3.03
C ALA A 43 2.24 2.06 -3.01
N ASP A 44 1.85 2.67 -4.12
CA ASP A 44 0.68 3.56 -4.17
C ASP A 44 -0.66 2.84 -3.92
N LEU A 45 -1.71 3.62 -3.66
CA LEU A 45 -3.01 3.08 -3.29
C LEU A 45 -3.81 2.56 -4.50
N ALA A 46 -3.69 3.23 -5.65
CA ALA A 46 -4.56 2.98 -6.80
C ALA A 46 -4.16 1.75 -7.61
N ALA A 47 -2.86 1.58 -7.85
CA ALA A 47 -2.29 0.51 -8.66
C ALA A 47 -1.18 -0.27 -7.92
N GLY A 48 -0.90 0.10 -6.67
CA GLY A 48 0.12 -0.52 -5.82
C GLY A 48 -0.41 -1.49 -4.77
N TYR A 49 0.51 -2.14 -4.05
CA TYR A 49 0.21 -3.21 -3.08
C TYR A 49 -0.55 -2.71 -1.84
N THR A 50 -0.59 -1.40 -1.57
CA THR A 50 -1.35 -0.85 -0.44
C THR A 50 -2.86 -0.91 -0.67
N GLY A 51 -3.32 -0.89 -1.92
CA GLY A 51 -4.73 -1.10 -2.28
C GLY A 51 -5.24 -2.51 -1.92
N PRO A 52 -4.64 -3.59 -2.42
CA PRO A 52 -4.96 -4.95 -2.00
C PRO A 52 -4.82 -5.17 -0.48
N ALA A 53 -3.82 -4.57 0.16
CA ALA A 53 -3.67 -4.65 1.62
C ALA A 53 -4.88 -4.05 2.36
N LEU A 54 -5.32 -2.85 1.96
CA LEU A 54 -6.51 -2.22 2.51
C LEU A 54 -7.79 -3.05 2.28
N PHE A 55 -7.97 -3.54 1.05
CA PHE A 55 -9.11 -4.41 0.73
C PHE A 55 -9.14 -5.68 1.60
N LEU A 56 -8.00 -6.35 1.76
CA LEU A 56 -7.88 -7.56 2.57
C LEU A 56 -8.08 -7.28 4.05
N ALA A 57 -7.59 -6.15 4.57
CA ALA A 57 -7.84 -5.72 5.95
C ALA A 57 -9.34 -5.48 6.20
N GLN A 58 -10.03 -4.80 5.28
CA GLN A 58 -11.48 -4.59 5.37
C GLN A 58 -12.24 -5.91 5.33
N LEU A 59 -11.84 -6.83 4.45
CA LEU A 59 -12.45 -8.15 4.35
C LEU A 59 -12.22 -8.97 5.62
N ALA A 60 -11.03 -8.88 6.23
CA ALA A 60 -10.74 -9.51 7.51
C ALA A 60 -11.66 -8.98 8.61
N ALA A 61 -11.79 -7.65 8.74
CA ALA A 61 -12.64 -7.02 9.74
C ALA A 61 -14.12 -7.43 9.61
N LEU A 62 -14.62 -7.55 8.37
CA LEU A 62 -16.01 -7.96 8.12
C LEU A 62 -16.28 -9.46 8.28
N THR A 63 -15.25 -10.31 8.15
CA THR A 63 -15.43 -11.77 8.10
C THR A 63 -14.82 -12.53 9.26
N GLY A 64 -13.91 -11.93 10.02
CA GLY A 64 -13.14 -12.58 11.08
C GLY A 64 -12.08 -13.57 10.57
N VAL A 65 -11.84 -13.64 9.26
CA VAL A 65 -10.93 -14.63 8.66
C VAL A 65 -9.49 -14.15 8.73
N SER A 66 -8.65 -14.84 9.51
CA SER A 66 -7.27 -14.39 9.83
C SER A 66 -6.36 -14.29 8.61
N ARG A 67 -6.47 -15.21 7.64
CA ARG A 67 -5.60 -15.22 6.44
C ARG A 67 -5.64 -13.92 5.63
N TYR A 68 -6.75 -13.19 5.66
CA TYR A 68 -6.84 -11.89 4.99
C TYR A 68 -6.07 -10.81 5.75
N ALA A 69 -6.17 -10.80 7.09
CA ALA A 69 -5.40 -9.88 7.93
C ALA A 69 -3.90 -10.16 7.85
N GLU A 70 -3.50 -11.43 7.84
CA GLU A 70 -2.10 -11.85 7.65
C GLU A 70 -1.56 -11.35 6.31
N ALA A 71 -2.27 -11.61 5.21
CA ALA A 71 -1.86 -11.16 3.88
C ALA A 71 -1.79 -9.62 3.78
N ALA A 72 -2.70 -8.89 4.42
CA ALA A 72 -2.66 -7.44 4.49
C ALA A 72 -1.40 -6.92 5.22
N ARG A 73 -1.06 -7.51 6.37
CA ARG A 73 0.17 -7.14 7.11
C ARG A 73 1.44 -7.47 6.34
N GLU A 74 1.51 -8.67 5.76
CA GLU A 74 2.66 -9.09 4.94
C GLU A 74 2.84 -8.20 3.70
N ALA A 75 1.75 -7.68 3.13
CA ALA A 75 1.81 -6.74 2.02
C ALA A 75 2.39 -5.38 2.43
N LEU A 76 2.13 -4.93 3.67
CA LEU A 76 2.67 -3.68 4.21
C LEU A 76 4.07 -3.83 4.84
N ALA A 77 4.58 -5.06 5.01
CA ALA A 77 5.90 -5.32 5.59
C ALA A 77 7.08 -4.55 4.93
N PRO A 78 7.07 -4.22 3.62
CA PRO A 78 8.12 -3.39 3.03
C PRO A 78 8.04 -1.89 3.35
N VAL A 79 6.90 -1.40 3.82
CA VAL A 79 6.63 0.05 3.99
C VAL A 79 7.60 0.74 4.95
N PRO A 80 7.95 0.18 6.13
CA PRO A 80 8.92 0.83 7.02
C PRO A 80 10.23 1.18 6.31
N GLY A 81 10.82 0.21 5.59
CA GLY A 81 12.06 0.42 4.85
C GLY A 81 11.91 1.40 3.68
N LEU A 82 10.72 1.48 3.07
CA LEU A 82 10.41 2.51 2.07
C LEU A 82 10.41 3.91 2.69
N LEU A 83 9.70 4.10 3.82
CA LEU A 83 9.63 5.39 4.49
C LEU A 83 11.00 5.84 4.99
N ASP A 84 11.80 4.92 5.53
CA ASP A 84 13.18 5.18 5.95
C ASP A 84 14.07 5.61 4.77
N ALA A 85 13.94 4.95 3.61
CA ALA A 85 14.73 5.26 2.42
C ALA A 85 14.39 6.62 1.80
N LEU A 86 13.21 7.17 2.11
CA LEU A 86 12.76 8.49 1.68
C LEU A 86 13.03 9.58 2.73
N HIS A 87 13.27 9.20 3.98
CA HIS A 87 13.49 10.15 5.06
C HIS A 87 14.72 11.02 4.80
N GLY A 88 14.55 12.35 4.89
CA GLY A 88 15.62 13.32 4.69
C GLY A 88 16.00 13.57 3.23
N ARG A 89 15.20 13.07 2.27
CA ARG A 89 15.41 13.26 0.82
C ARG A 89 14.31 14.12 0.21
N ASP A 90 13.94 15.18 0.90
CA ASP A 90 12.78 16.02 0.60
C ASP A 90 12.79 16.55 -0.85
N ASP A 91 13.98 16.93 -1.35
CA ASP A 91 14.18 17.41 -2.74
C ASP A 91 13.89 16.35 -3.82
N GLU A 92 13.87 15.07 -3.46
CA GLU A 92 13.59 13.96 -4.37
C GLU A 92 12.13 13.51 -4.34
N LEU A 93 11.29 14.13 -3.48
CA LEU A 93 9.91 13.70 -3.29
C LEU A 93 8.93 14.28 -4.32
N GLY A 94 9.29 15.35 -5.03
CA GLY A 94 8.43 15.99 -6.03
C GLY A 94 7.87 15.00 -7.08
N PRO A 95 8.70 14.13 -7.69
CA PRO A 95 8.21 13.11 -8.63
C PRO A 95 7.34 12.00 -8.00
N LEU A 96 7.50 11.71 -6.71
CA LEU A 96 6.66 10.75 -5.98
C LEU A 96 5.29 11.35 -5.65
N GLY A 97 5.28 12.65 -5.37
CA GLY A 97 4.09 13.47 -5.18
C GLY A 97 3.31 13.23 -3.89
N SER A 98 2.47 14.20 -3.55
CA SER A 98 1.60 14.16 -2.37
C SER A 98 0.25 13.45 -2.61
N GLY A 99 0.02 12.99 -3.85
CA GLY A 99 -1.27 12.49 -4.32
C GLY A 99 -1.93 11.41 -3.46
N ALA A 100 -3.27 11.46 -3.40
CA ALA A 100 -4.10 10.55 -2.61
C ALA A 100 -4.24 9.14 -3.24
N PHE A 101 -4.06 9.02 -4.55
CA PHE A 101 -4.23 7.76 -5.29
C PHE A 101 -2.88 7.21 -5.78
N ALA A 102 -2.09 8.08 -6.40
CA ALA A 102 -0.72 7.81 -6.84
C ALA A 102 0.21 8.81 -6.14
N GLY A 103 0.68 8.45 -4.94
CA GLY A 103 1.54 9.31 -4.13
C GLY A 103 1.57 8.92 -2.65
N LEU A 104 2.32 9.70 -1.87
CA LEU A 104 2.55 9.44 -0.44
C LEU A 104 1.28 9.62 0.41
N GLY A 105 0.32 10.42 -0.04
CA GLY A 105 -0.98 10.58 0.61
C GLY A 105 -1.80 9.29 0.60
N GLY A 106 -1.78 8.55 -0.51
CA GLY A 106 -2.44 7.25 -0.62
C GLY A 106 -1.84 6.19 0.31
N ILE A 107 -0.50 6.20 0.46
CA ILE A 107 0.20 5.32 1.40
C ILE A 107 -0.22 5.66 2.83
N ALA A 108 -0.21 6.94 3.22
CA ALA A 108 -0.63 7.37 4.55
C ALA A 108 -2.08 6.99 4.86
N TYR A 109 -2.99 7.13 3.88
CA TYR A 109 -4.37 6.70 4.02
C TYR A 109 -4.50 5.19 4.24
N ALA A 110 -3.83 4.38 3.42
CA ALA A 110 -3.85 2.93 3.57
C ALA A 110 -3.33 2.46 4.93
N LEU A 111 -2.23 3.03 5.41
CA LEU A 111 -1.69 2.72 6.74
C LEU A 111 -2.66 3.07 7.87
N THR A 112 -3.31 4.23 7.76
CA THR A 112 -4.30 4.68 8.75
C THR A 112 -5.47 3.70 8.83
N GLU A 113 -6.06 3.37 7.70
CA GLU A 113 -7.22 2.48 7.64
C GLU A 113 -6.87 1.05 8.03
N VAL A 114 -5.77 0.49 7.50
CA VAL A 114 -5.35 -0.89 7.83
C VAL A 114 -4.98 -1.02 9.30
N GLY A 115 -4.23 -0.05 9.83
CA GLY A 115 -3.86 -0.01 11.25
C GLY A 115 -5.09 0.04 12.16
N ALA A 116 -6.12 0.81 11.80
CA ALA A 116 -7.37 0.88 12.55
C ALA A 116 -8.19 -0.42 12.45
N LEU A 117 -8.39 -0.94 11.23
CA LEU A 117 -9.18 -2.16 10.96
C LEU A 117 -8.61 -3.40 11.65
N LEU A 118 -7.29 -3.51 11.72
CA LEU A 118 -6.61 -4.68 12.27
C LEU A 118 -6.15 -4.50 13.72
N GLY A 119 -6.33 -3.31 14.30
CA GLY A 119 -5.83 -2.96 15.63
C GLY A 119 -4.30 -3.10 15.74
N ASP A 120 -3.60 -2.85 14.65
CA ASP A 120 -2.16 -3.11 14.52
C ASP A 120 -1.36 -1.85 14.80
N ARG A 121 -0.75 -1.79 15.99
CA ARG A 121 0.02 -0.63 16.45
C ARG A 121 1.26 -0.39 15.58
N ASP A 122 1.91 -1.45 15.12
CA ASP A 122 3.13 -1.31 14.31
C ASP A 122 2.80 -0.62 12.98
N VAL A 123 1.64 -0.92 12.39
CA VAL A 123 1.14 -0.22 11.19
C VAL A 123 0.72 1.22 11.50
N GLN A 124 0.06 1.45 12.64
CA GLN A 124 -0.38 2.80 13.06
C GLN A 124 0.80 3.74 13.28
N ASP A 125 1.92 3.25 13.82
CA ASP A 125 3.12 4.05 14.08
C ASP A 125 3.78 4.57 12.78
N LEU A 126 3.51 3.92 11.64
CA LEU A 126 3.99 4.34 10.32
C LEU A 126 3.21 5.52 9.72
N VAL A 127 2.02 5.83 10.24
CA VAL A 127 1.17 6.91 9.71
C VAL A 127 1.86 8.27 9.84
N GLY A 128 2.44 8.57 11.00
CA GLY A 128 3.13 9.83 11.25
C GLY A 128 4.28 10.10 10.26
N PRO A 129 5.24 9.17 10.10
CA PRO A 129 6.26 9.25 9.06
C PRO A 129 5.72 9.44 7.64
N ALA A 130 4.70 8.65 7.23
CA ALA A 130 4.11 8.74 5.90
C ALA A 130 3.46 10.11 5.64
N VAL A 131 2.73 10.66 6.62
CA VAL A 131 2.13 12.00 6.52
C VAL A 131 3.19 13.09 6.40
N ARG A 132 4.29 13.01 7.15
CA ARG A 132 5.39 13.99 7.03
C ARG A 132 6.01 13.98 5.63
N LEU A 133 6.26 12.80 5.07
CA LEU A 133 6.77 12.67 3.71
C LEU A 133 5.75 13.19 2.69
N CYS A 134 4.45 12.92 2.88
CA CYS A 134 3.40 13.49 2.04
C CYS A 134 3.40 15.03 2.04
N CYS A 135 3.57 15.65 3.22
CA CYS A 135 3.68 17.11 3.33
C CYS A 135 4.94 17.65 2.63
N ALA A 136 6.09 16.99 2.82
CA ALA A 136 7.35 17.37 2.16
C ALA A 136 7.25 17.24 0.64
N ALA A 137 6.63 16.16 0.13
CA ALA A 137 6.36 15.99 -1.29
C ALA A 137 5.47 17.11 -1.85
N GLY A 138 4.42 17.50 -1.12
CA GLY A 138 3.55 18.62 -1.49
C GLY A 138 4.29 19.95 -1.61
N ALA A 139 5.26 20.19 -0.72
CA ALA A 139 6.11 21.37 -0.83
C ALA A 139 7.03 21.31 -2.06
N ALA A 140 7.62 20.14 -2.34
CA ALA A 140 8.53 19.92 -3.46
C ALA A 140 7.82 19.95 -4.84
N GLU A 141 6.53 19.64 -4.92
CA GLU A 141 5.72 19.75 -6.15
C GLU A 141 5.52 21.20 -6.60
N THR A 142 5.64 22.16 -5.67
CA THR A 142 5.34 23.58 -5.92
C THR A 142 6.57 24.45 -6.13
N GLY A 143 7.78 23.90 -5.95
CA GLY A 143 9.07 24.57 -6.10
C GLY A 143 9.71 24.32 -7.46
#